data_AF-A0A2V5M2I7-F1
#
_entry.id   AF-A0A2V5M2I7-F1
#
_cell.length_a   1.000
_cell.length_b   1.000
_cell.length_c   1.000
_cell.angle_alpha   90.00
_cell.angle_beta   90.00
_cell.angle_gamma   90.00
#
_symmetry.space_group_name_H-M   'P 1'
#
loop_
_entity.id
_entity.type
_entity.pdbx_description
1 polymer ?
#
loop_
_entity_poly.entity_id
_entity_poly.type
_entity_poly.pdbx_seq_one_letter_code
_entity_poly.pdbx_strand_id
1 'polypeptide(L)'
;MHRRGILRGIHVSWIFDARLSDVVGGSRGASIGACITQCALFGAAHAYQNPLGIAITGTLGILMGLLVLASGRNVWAVIIGHGLFDASRFVLFYFEGPPTG
;
A
#
# COMPACT_ATOMS: atom_id res chain seq x y z
N MET A 1 24.21 -13.80 -34.29
CA MET A 1 22.82 -14.31 -34.32
C MET A 1 22.26 -14.37 -32.90
N HIS A 2 21.45 -13.40 -32.48
CA HIS A 2 20.41 -13.63 -31.45
C HIS A 2 19.36 -12.50 -31.51
N ARG A 3 18.37 -12.66 -32.41
CA ARG A 3 17.08 -11.97 -32.30
C ARG A 3 16.30 -12.66 -31.20
N ARG A 4 15.90 -11.93 -30.15
CA ARG A 4 14.72 -12.27 -29.35
C ARG A 4 13.89 -11.03 -29.07
N GLY A 5 12.78 -10.93 -29.81
CA GLY A 5 11.49 -10.60 -29.22
C GLY A 5 11.12 -9.12 -29.09
N ILE A 6 10.91 -8.45 -30.22
CA ILE A 6 10.20 -7.15 -30.34
C ILE A 6 8.68 -7.31 -30.08
N LEU A 7 8.23 -8.25 -29.24
CA LEU A 7 6.80 -8.58 -29.10
C LEU A 7 6.42 -8.89 -27.65
N ARG A 8 6.39 -7.87 -26.78
CA ARG A 8 5.54 -7.89 -25.58
C ARG A 8 5.07 -6.48 -25.25
N GLY A 9 3.85 -6.19 -25.69
CA GLY A 9 2.94 -5.22 -25.08
C GLY A 9 3.41 -3.76 -25.15
N ILE A 10 2.59 -2.92 -25.76
CA ILE A 10 2.54 -1.50 -25.40
C ILE A 10 2.29 -1.46 -23.88
N HIS A 11 3.38 -1.26 -23.13
CA HIS A 11 3.51 -1.49 -21.71
C HIS A 11 2.73 -0.39 -20.99
N VAL A 12 1.48 -0.68 -20.58
CA VAL A 12 0.75 0.08 -19.54
C VAL A 12 1.61 0.22 -18.26
N SER A 13 2.65 -0.60 -18.12
CA SER A 13 3.71 -0.52 -17.12
C SER A 13 4.33 0.86 -16.93
N TRP A 14 4.50 1.69 -17.98
CA TRP A 14 5.19 2.98 -17.82
C TRP A 14 4.46 3.96 -16.90
N ILE A 15 3.13 3.85 -16.79
CA ILE A 15 2.32 4.67 -15.87
C ILE A 15 2.43 4.18 -14.42
N PHE A 16 2.82 2.92 -14.19
CA PHE A 16 2.88 2.30 -12.86
C PHE A 16 4.30 2.07 -12.34
N ASP A 17 5.32 2.17 -13.20
CA ASP A 17 6.72 1.82 -12.89
C ASP A 17 7.54 2.99 -12.33
N ALA A 18 6.90 4.04 -11.81
CA ALA A 18 7.59 5.04 -11.00
C ALA A 18 7.78 4.49 -9.58
N ARG A 19 8.66 3.50 -9.43
CA ARG A 19 9.01 2.96 -8.11
C ARG A 19 10.00 3.90 -7.42
N LEU A 20 9.61 4.45 -6.27
CA LEU A 20 10.50 5.20 -5.38
C LEU A 20 11.81 4.42 -5.07
N SER A 21 11.77 3.08 -5.09
CA SER A 21 12.97 2.22 -4.90
C SER A 21 14.06 2.38 -5.94
N ASP A 22 13.71 2.88 -7.13
CA ASP A 22 14.66 3.08 -8.21
C ASP A 22 15.42 4.41 -8.04
N VAL A 23 14.89 5.30 -7.20
CA VAL A 23 15.48 6.60 -6.86
C VAL A 23 16.38 6.51 -5.61
N VAL A 24 16.08 5.65 -4.64
CA VAL A 24 16.84 5.49 -3.37
C VAL A 24 17.82 4.31 -3.34
N GLY A 25 18.07 3.67 -4.48
CA GLY A 25 19.16 2.70 -4.61
C GLY A 25 18.90 1.40 -3.86
N GLY A 26 17.90 0.61 -4.30
CA GLY A 26 17.87 -0.86 -4.30
C GLY A 26 18.14 -1.65 -3.01
N SER A 27 18.43 -1.03 -1.88
CA SER A 27 18.82 -1.71 -0.65
C SER A 27 17.58 -2.05 0.19
N ARG A 28 17.64 -3.18 0.88
CA ARG A 28 16.57 -3.64 1.77
C ARG A 28 16.29 -2.60 2.87
N GLY A 29 17.33 -1.91 3.36
CA GLY A 29 17.22 -0.83 4.34
C GLY A 29 16.48 0.41 3.81
N ALA A 30 16.81 0.87 2.59
CA ALA A 30 16.11 2.00 1.98
C ALA A 30 14.63 1.70 1.73
N SER A 31 14.30 0.46 1.34
CA SER A 31 12.90 0.03 1.14
C SER A 31 12.11 0.00 2.45
N ILE A 32 12.74 -0.41 3.56
CA ILE A 32 12.11 -0.38 4.90
C ILE A 32 11.92 1.07 5.37
N GLY A 33 12.94 1.92 5.23
CA GLY A 33 12.85 3.34 5.60
C GLY A 33 11.78 4.10 4.82
N ALA A 34 11.67 3.84 3.51
CA ALA A 34 10.61 4.38 2.67
C ALA A 34 9.23 3.88 3.12
N CYS A 35 9.09 2.59 3.44
CA CYS A 35 7.85 2.01 3.96
C CYS A 35 7.43 2.70 5.27
N ILE A 36 8.32 2.80 6.26
CA ILE A 36 8.04 3.44 7.55
C ILE A 36 7.62 4.90 7.36
N THR A 37 8.37 5.65 6.56
CA THR A 37 8.06 7.08 6.28
C THR A 37 6.68 7.21 5.65
N GLN A 38 6.38 6.38 4.66
CA GLN A 38 5.09 6.43 3.96
C GLN A 38 3.93 6.04 4.87
N CYS A 39 4.13 5.11 5.81
CA CYS A 39 3.12 4.75 6.80
C CYS A 39 2.87 5.87 7.82
N ALA A 40 3.92 6.54 8.27
CA ALA A 40 3.80 7.70 9.17
C ALA A 40 3.04 8.85 8.49
N LEU A 41 3.38 9.16 7.24
CA LEU A 41 2.68 10.17 6.44
C LEU A 41 1.21 9.78 6.18
N PHE A 42 0.94 8.50 5.92
CA PHE A 42 -0.41 8.00 5.72
C PHE A 42 -1.27 8.10 6.99
N GLY A 43 -0.72 7.73 8.15
CA GLY A 43 -1.38 7.94 9.44
C GLY A 43 -1.61 9.42 9.71
N ALA A 44 -0.61 10.27 9.50
CA ALA A 44 -0.73 11.72 9.68
C ALA A 44 -1.80 12.36 8.76
N ALA A 45 -1.97 11.85 7.54
CA ALA A 45 -3.04 12.30 6.64
C ALA A 45 -4.46 12.02 7.20
N HIS A 46 -4.56 11.12 8.19
CA HIS A 46 -5.80 10.82 8.91
C HIS A 46 -5.92 11.60 10.23
N ALA A 47 -5.25 12.75 10.38
CA ALA A 47 -5.31 13.58 11.58
C ALA A 47 -6.72 14.06 11.97
N TYR A 48 -7.70 13.93 11.09
CA TYR A 48 -9.12 14.18 11.38
C TYR A 48 -9.78 13.07 12.23
N GLN A 49 -9.11 11.93 12.41
CA GLN A 49 -9.52 10.86 13.32
C GLN A 49 -9.00 11.13 14.75
N ASN A 50 -9.54 10.41 15.74
CA ASN A 50 -8.96 10.41 17.08
C ASN A 50 -7.55 9.76 17.08
N PRO A 51 -6.72 9.95 18.13
CA PRO A 51 -5.35 9.43 18.16
C PRO A 51 -5.27 7.90 17.96
N LEU A 52 -6.25 7.15 18.46
CA LEU A 52 -6.35 5.70 18.27
C LEU A 52 -6.64 5.37 16.80
N GLY A 53 -7.52 6.11 16.13
CA GLY A 53 -7.81 5.99 14.69
C GLY A 53 -6.57 6.26 13.82
N ILE A 54 -5.83 7.31 14.13
CA ILE A 54 -4.55 7.63 13.48
C ILE A 54 -3.57 6.46 13.62
N ALA A 55 -3.43 5.91 14.83
CA ALA A 55 -2.53 4.79 15.10
C ALA A 55 -2.96 3.49 14.37
N ILE A 56 -4.27 3.18 14.36
CA ILE A 56 -4.81 2.05 13.61
C ILE A 56 -4.55 2.21 12.11
N THR A 57 -4.84 3.37 11.55
CA THR A 57 -4.67 3.64 10.12
C THR A 57 -3.21 3.59 9.71
N GLY A 58 -2.31 4.17 10.51
CA GLY A 58 -0.86 4.06 10.30
C GLY A 58 -0.36 2.62 10.35
N THR A 59 -0.85 1.82 11.31
CA THR A 59 -0.51 0.38 11.42
C THR A 59 -1.02 -0.42 10.22
N LEU A 60 -2.23 -0.11 9.74
CA LEU A 60 -2.78 -0.71 8.53
C LEU A 60 -1.91 -0.38 7.31
N GLY A 61 -1.43 0.87 7.21
CA GLY A 61 -0.48 1.29 6.19
C GLY A 61 0.79 0.42 6.18
N ILE A 62 1.32 0.07 7.36
CA ILE A 62 2.48 -0.83 7.48
C ILE A 62 2.13 -2.22 6.97
N LEU A 63 1.01 -2.79 7.40
CA LEU A 63 0.55 -4.11 6.96
C LEU A 63 0.41 -4.16 5.43
N MET A 64 -0.19 -3.13 4.85
CA MET A 64 -0.41 -3.00 3.41
C MET A 64 0.91 -2.82 2.64
N GLY A 65 1.85 -2.04 3.16
CA GLY A 65 3.21 -1.93 2.61
C GLY A 65 3.97 -3.25 2.64
N LEU A 66 3.86 -4.02 3.74
CA LEU A 66 4.42 -5.37 3.84
C LEU A 66 3.75 -6.35 2.87
N LEU A 67 2.43 -6.25 2.66
CA LEU A 67 1.71 -7.07 1.69
C LEU A 67 2.20 -6.83 0.26
N VAL A 68 2.49 -5.58 -0.11
CA VAL A 68 3.14 -5.26 -1.39
C VAL A 68 4.50 -5.93 -1.49
N LEU A 69 5.35 -5.82 -0.46
CA LEU A 69 6.68 -6.44 -0.48
C LEU A 69 6.61 -7.98 -0.55
N ALA A 70 5.72 -8.60 0.23
CA ALA A 70 5.54 -10.05 0.28
C ALA A 70 4.96 -10.63 -1.03
N SER A 71 4.16 -9.86 -1.75
CA SER A 71 3.58 -10.25 -3.05
C SER A 71 4.50 -10.03 -4.25
N GLY A 72 5.80 -9.79 -4.02
CA GLY A 72 6.75 -9.49 -5.11
C GLY A 72 6.55 -8.10 -5.70
N ARG A 73 6.10 -7.14 -4.87
CA ARG A 73 5.74 -5.76 -5.25
C ARG A 73 4.56 -5.68 -6.21
N ASN A 74 3.60 -6.59 -6.04
CA ASN A 74 2.34 -6.58 -6.77
C ASN A 74 1.34 -5.65 -6.06
N VAL A 75 0.99 -4.54 -6.70
CA VAL A 75 0.06 -3.56 -6.14
C VAL A 75 -1.40 -4.04 -6.15
N TRP A 76 -1.75 -5.03 -6.98
CA TRP A 76 -3.11 -5.58 -6.96
C TRP A 76 -3.44 -6.26 -5.63
N ALA A 77 -2.45 -6.91 -5.00
CA ALA A 77 -2.64 -7.53 -3.70
C ALA A 77 -3.07 -6.49 -2.65
N VAL A 78 -2.46 -5.31 -2.64
CA VAL A 78 -2.82 -4.24 -1.70
C VAL A 78 -4.13 -3.53 -2.07
N ILE A 79 -4.41 -3.33 -3.36
CA ILE A 79 -5.68 -2.74 -3.81
C ILE A 79 -6.86 -3.61 -3.36
N ILE A 80 -6.78 -4.93 -3.61
CA ILE A 80 -7.83 -5.86 -3.23
C ILE A 80 -7.93 -5.98 -1.70
N GLY A 81 -6.79 -6.13 -1.01
CA GLY A 81 -6.76 -6.26 0.45
C GLY A 81 -7.32 -5.04 1.17
N HIS A 82 -6.96 -3.84 0.71
CA HIS A 82 -7.49 -2.58 1.25
C HIS A 82 -8.99 -2.43 0.98
N GLY A 83 -9.45 -2.68 -0.25
CA GLY A 83 -10.87 -2.60 -0.58
C GLY A 83 -11.71 -3.59 0.23
N LEU A 84 -11.19 -4.80 0.47
CA LEU A 84 -11.88 -5.79 1.30
C LEU A 84 -11.94 -5.36 2.77
N PHE A 85 -10.87 -4.77 3.30
CA PHE A 85 -10.85 -4.24 4.67
C PHE A 85 -11.91 -3.15 4.83
N ASP A 86 -11.96 -2.17 3.93
CA ASP A 86 -12.93 -1.07 3.98
C ASP A 86 -14.37 -1.58 3.82
N ALA A 87 -14.60 -2.50 2.88
CA ALA A 87 -15.90 -3.15 2.72
C ALA A 87 -16.33 -3.89 3.99
N SER A 88 -15.42 -4.63 4.63
CA SER A 88 -15.72 -5.33 5.89
C SER A 88 -16.06 -4.36 7.02
N ARG A 89 -15.39 -3.20 7.07
CA ARG A 89 -15.69 -2.14 8.04
C ARG A 89 -17.07 -1.54 7.82
N PHE A 90 -17.48 -1.30 6.58
CA PHE A 90 -18.85 -0.86 6.29
C PHE A 90 -19.90 -1.90 6.70
N VAL A 91 -19.64 -3.19 6.46
CA VAL A 91 -20.53 -4.27 6.88
C VAL A 91 -20.64 -4.34 8.41
N LEU A 92 -19.51 -4.27 9.13
CA LEU A 92 -19.52 -4.24 10.59
C LEU A 92 -20.26 -3.02 11.12
N PHE A 93 -20.04 -1.83 10.54
CA PHE A 93 -20.77 -0.62 10.91
C PHE A 93 -22.28 -0.74 10.74
N TYR A 94 -22.73 -1.44 9.69
CA TYR A 94 -24.15 -1.68 9.47
C TYR A 94 -24.79 -2.52 10.58
N PHE A 95 -24.07 -3.50 11.13
CA PHE A 95 -24.59 -4.39 12.19
C PHE A 95 -24.37 -3.86 13.61
N GLU A 96 -23.24 -3.21 13.88
CA GLU A 96 -22.85 -2.77 15.23
C GLU A 96 -23.22 -1.31 15.52
N GLY A 97 -23.51 -0.51 14.48
CA GLY A 97 -23.69 0.93 14.59
C GLY A 97 -22.36 1.70 14.71
N PRO A 98 -22.40 3.05 14.77
CA PRO A 98 -21.19 3.86 14.87
C PRO A 98 -20.40 3.53 16.14
N PRO A 99 -19.05 3.65 16.14
CA PRO A 99 -18.28 3.40 17.35
C PRO A 99 -18.69 4.42 18.42
N THR A 100 -19.21 3.95 19.54
CA THR A 100 -19.48 4.79 20.71
C THR A 100 -18.16 5.02 21.43
N GLY A 101 -17.39 6.02 20.98
CA GLY A 101 -16.28 6.69 21.66
C GLY A 101 -15.40 5.84 22.59
#